data_AF-A0A1A8EPN0-F1
#
_entry.id   AF-A0A1A8EPN0-F1
#
_cell.length_a   1.000
_cell.length_b   1.000
_cell.length_c   1.000
_cell.angle_alpha   90.00
_cell.angle_beta   90.00
_cell.angle_gamma   90.00
#
_symmetry.space_group_name_H-M   'P 1'
#
loop_
_entity.id
_entity.type
_entity.pdbx_description
1 polymer ?
#
loop_
_entity_poly.entity_id
_entity_poly.type
_entity_poly.pdbx_seq_one_letter_code
_entity_poly.pdbx_strand_id
1 'polypeptide(L)'
;RGSEFDNGIQTDSGPPNDTLETDANPSHKIPVEADFLYAYSTVPGYYSWRNPGRGSWFVQALCSVLNEFGKKLELMQILTRVNYIV
;
A
#
# COMPACT_ATOMS: atom_id res chain seq x y z
N ARG A 1 16.49 -1.56 -17.07
CA ARG A 1 15.56 -1.47 -15.94
C ARG A 1 15.30 -2.88 -15.41
N GLY A 2 15.74 -3.29 -14.24
CA GLY A 2 17.02 -3.04 -13.58
C GLY A 2 17.48 -4.40 -13.04
N SER A 3 18.63 -4.91 -13.48
CA SER A 3 19.20 -6.19 -13.05
C SER A 3 20.09 -6.04 -11.80
N GLU A 4 20.03 -4.88 -11.16
CA GLU A 4 20.85 -4.51 -10.02
C GLU A 4 20.02 -4.57 -8.74
N PHE A 5 20.63 -5.07 -7.67
CA PHE A 5 20.03 -5.07 -6.35
C PHE A 5 19.99 -3.64 -5.81
N ASP A 6 18.84 -3.24 -5.28
CA ASP A 6 18.69 -1.97 -4.60
C ASP A 6 19.32 -2.02 -3.18
N ASN A 7 19.81 -0.87 -2.71
CA ASN A 7 20.53 -0.74 -1.44
C ASN A 7 19.60 -0.63 -0.22
N GLY A 8 18.28 -0.56 -0.43
CA GLY A 8 17.26 -0.39 0.60
C GLY A 8 17.27 1.01 1.25
N ILE A 9 16.25 1.28 2.06
CA ILE A 9 16.19 2.50 2.90
C ILE A 9 16.50 2.16 4.35
N GLN A 10 17.18 3.05 5.05
CA GLN A 10 17.48 2.88 6.48
C GLN A 10 16.25 3.25 7.32
N THR A 11 15.88 2.39 8.25
CA THR A 11 14.72 2.63 9.12
C THR A 11 15.08 3.57 10.27
N ASP A 12 14.13 4.39 10.70
CA ASP A 12 14.26 5.29 11.86
C ASP A 12 14.04 4.57 13.20
N SER A 13 13.64 3.29 13.15
CA SER A 13 13.17 2.51 14.29
C SER A 13 14.29 1.91 15.13
N GLY A 14 15.54 2.33 14.92
CA GLY A 14 16.68 1.93 15.74
C GLY A 14 16.58 2.54 17.15
N PRO A 15 17.02 1.83 18.21
CA PRO A 15 17.01 2.39 19.55
C PRO A 15 17.80 3.72 19.57
N PRO A 16 17.31 4.75 20.27
CA PRO A 16 18.02 6.00 20.40
C PRO A 16 19.27 5.75 21.24
N ASN A 17 20.40 5.59 20.55
CA ASN A 17 21.74 5.86 21.05
C ASN A 17 22.03 5.35 22.48
N ASP A 18 22.34 4.05 22.58
CA ASP A 18 23.23 3.57 23.63
C ASP A 18 24.41 2.81 23.01
N THR A 19 25.54 3.54 22.98
CA THR A 19 26.90 3.07 23.25
C THR A 19 27.33 1.69 22.71
N LEU A 20 28.23 1.71 21.71
CA LEU A 20 29.61 1.17 21.76
C LEU A 20 30.09 0.79 20.36
N GLU A 21 31.34 1.13 20.09
CA GLU A 21 32.07 0.79 18.88
C GLU A 21 32.10 -0.72 18.67
N THR A 22 31.40 -1.21 17.65
CA THR A 22 31.65 -2.51 17.04
C THR A 22 31.23 -2.40 15.59
N ASP A 23 32.04 -2.92 14.67
CA ASP A 23 31.94 -2.84 13.20
C ASP A 23 30.71 -3.56 12.59
N ALA A 24 29.65 -3.68 13.38
CA ALA A 24 28.45 -4.47 13.12
C ALA A 24 27.23 -3.81 13.77
N ASN A 25 26.99 -2.52 13.50
CA ASN A 25 25.66 -1.97 13.67
C ASN A 25 24.79 -2.49 12.51
N PRO A 26 23.85 -3.43 12.70
CA PRO A 26 22.92 -3.76 11.63
C PRO A 26 21.99 -2.58 11.48
N SER A 27 22.38 -1.62 10.63
CA SER A 27 21.43 -0.65 10.08
C SER A 27 20.27 -1.46 9.53
N HIS A 28 19.13 -1.45 10.20
CA HIS A 28 17.97 -2.18 9.72
C HIS A 28 17.52 -1.47 8.44
N LYS A 29 17.53 -2.21 7.33
CA LYS A 29 17.13 -1.70 6.02
C LYS A 29 15.91 -2.46 5.55
N ILE A 30 14.98 -1.75 4.92
CA ILE A 30 13.83 -2.33 4.23
C ILE A 30 13.94 -2.05 2.72
N PRO A 31 13.32 -2.87 1.85
CA PRO A 31 13.29 -2.60 0.41
C PRO A 31 12.77 -1.20 0.08
N VAL A 32 13.29 -0.54 -0.96
CA VAL A 32 12.79 0.80 -1.38
C VAL A 32 11.32 0.81 -1.80
N GLU A 33 10.78 -0.33 -2.21
CA GLU A 33 9.37 -0.49 -2.59
C GLU A 33 8.51 -1.09 -1.46
N ALA A 34 9.04 -1.15 -0.23
CA ALA A 34 8.25 -1.54 0.93
C ALA A 34 7.12 -0.54 1.21
N ASP A 35 6.07 -1.02 1.89
CA ASP A 35 4.94 -0.21 2.36
C ASP A 35 4.10 0.46 1.26
N PHE A 36 4.23 0.03 -0.01
CA PHE A 36 3.32 0.42 -1.08
C PHE A 36 2.12 -0.53 -1.20
N LEU A 37 0.94 0.06 -1.37
CA LEU A 37 -0.28 -0.67 -1.71
C LEU A 37 -0.90 -0.08 -2.98
N TYR A 38 -1.03 -0.91 -4.02
CA TYR A 38 -1.66 -0.53 -5.28
C TYR A 38 -3.04 -1.16 -5.39
N ALA A 39 -4.09 -0.34 -5.31
CA ALA A 39 -5.47 -0.77 -5.50
C ALA A 39 -5.96 -0.36 -6.90
N TYR A 40 -5.99 -1.30 -7.83
CA TYR A 40 -6.43 -1.06 -9.21
C TYR A 40 -7.94 -1.25 -9.36
N SER A 41 -8.56 -0.40 -10.17
CA SER A 41 -10.00 -0.47 -10.47
C SER A 41 -10.43 -1.64 -11.37
N THR A 42 -9.47 -2.31 -12.00
CA THR A 42 -9.69 -3.44 -12.89
C THR A 42 -8.40 -4.26 -12.98
N VAL A 43 -8.50 -5.48 -13.48
CA VAL A 43 -7.36 -6.37 -13.70
C VAL A 43 -6.48 -5.87 -14.85
N PRO A 44 -5.17 -6.19 -14.86
CA PRO A 44 -4.27 -5.78 -15.94
C PRO A 44 -4.79 -6.18 -17.33
N GLY A 45 -4.72 -5.26 -18.29
CA GLY A 45 -5.14 -5.49 -19.69
C GLY A 45 -6.61 -5.20 -19.98
N TYR A 46 -7.41 -4.78 -19.00
CA TYR A 46 -8.83 -4.47 -19.18
C TYR A 46 -9.14 -2.98 -19.02
N TYR A 47 -10.26 -2.55 -19.61
CA TYR A 47 -10.80 -1.20 -19.42
C TYR A 47 -11.43 -1.04 -18.03
N SER A 48 -11.42 0.19 -17.52
CA SER A 48 -12.12 0.58 -16.29
C SER A 48 -13.36 1.41 -16.63
N TRP A 49 -14.50 1.04 -16.06
CA TRP A 49 -15.80 1.62 -16.43
C TRP A 49 -16.18 2.85 -15.60
N ARG A 50 -16.71 3.87 -16.29
CA ARG A 50 -17.15 5.12 -15.68
C ARG A 50 -18.53 5.53 -16.20
N ASN A 51 -19.40 5.90 -15.27
CA ASN A 51 -20.64 6.59 -15.59
C ASN A 51 -20.38 8.11 -15.71
N PRO A 52 -20.81 8.78 -16.80
CA PRO A 52 -20.57 10.21 -17.02
C PRO A 52 -21.07 11.14 -15.90
N GLY A 53 -22.17 10.81 -15.23
CA GLY A 53 -22.75 11.64 -14.18
C GLY A 53 -22.46 11.18 -12.75
N ARG A 54 -22.03 9.92 -12.56
CA ARG A 54 -21.85 9.33 -11.21
C ARG A 54 -20.41 8.95 -10.85
N GLY A 55 -19.48 8.99 -11.82
CA GLY A 55 -18.08 8.61 -11.61
C GLY A 55 -17.78 7.14 -11.94
N SER A 56 -16.60 6.66 -11.58
CA SER A 56 -16.17 5.28 -11.84
C SER A 56 -16.79 4.30 -10.85
N TRP A 57 -17.05 3.07 -11.28
CA TRP A 57 -17.67 2.07 -10.40
C TRP A 57 -16.79 1.76 -9.19
N PHE A 58 -15.49 1.59 -9.42
CA PHE A 58 -14.51 1.36 -8.37
C PHE A 58 -14.46 2.47 -7.31
N VAL A 59 -14.39 3.74 -7.72
CA VAL A 59 -14.29 4.85 -6.76
C VAL A 59 -15.61 5.03 -5.98
N GLN A 60 -16.76 4.84 -6.64
CA GLN A 60 -18.06 4.84 -5.97
C GLN A 60 -18.13 3.76 -4.88
N ALA A 61 -17.75 2.52 -5.20
CA ALA A 61 -17.71 1.41 -4.25
C ALA A 61 -16.71 1.68 -3.12
N LEU A 62 -15.50 2.14 -3.44
CA LEU A 62 -14.46 2.47 -2.47
C LEU A 62 -14.93 3.52 -1.45
N CYS A 63 -15.50 4.63 -1.92
CA CYS A 63 -16.05 5.66 -1.03
C CYS A 63 -17.19 5.12 -0.17
N SER A 64 -18.09 4.29 -0.72
CA SER A 64 -19.19 3.69 0.03
C SER A 64 -18.68 2.80 1.18
N VAL A 65 -17.77 1.88 0.89
CA VAL A 65 -17.24 0.93 1.89
C VAL A 65 -16.38 1.66 2.93
N LEU A 66 -15.56 2.63 2.52
CA LEU A 66 -14.78 3.45 3.47
C LEU A 66 -15.67 4.24 4.42
N ASN A 67 -16.75 4.85 3.92
CA ASN A 67 -17.67 5.59 4.77
C ASN A 67 -18.37 4.70 5.81
N GLU A 68 -18.70 3.46 5.44
CA GLU A 68 -19.41 2.53 6.32
C GLU A 68 -18.49 1.78 7.30
N PHE A 69 -17.30 1.37 6.83
CA PHE A 69 -16.41 0.44 7.51
C PHE A 69 -15.02 0.98 7.81
N GLY A 70 -14.67 2.19 7.38
CA GLY A 70 -13.32 2.76 7.51
C GLY A 70 -12.80 2.90 8.94
N LYS A 71 -13.69 2.86 9.95
CA LYS A 71 -13.33 2.86 11.38
C LYS A 71 -13.45 1.50 12.06
N LYS A 72 -13.83 0.46 11.31
CA LYS A 72 -14.20 -0.87 11.83
C LYS A 72 -13.35 -1.99 11.26
N LEU A 73 -12.84 -1.84 10.04
CA LEU A 73 -12.12 -2.87 9.30
C LEU A 73 -10.74 -2.37 8.87
N GLU A 74 -9.82 -3.31 8.71
CA GLU A 74 -8.50 -3.07 8.14
C GLU A 74 -8.61 -2.84 6.62
N LEU A 75 -7.66 -2.10 6.04
CA LEU A 75 -7.73 -1.61 4.66
C LEU A 75 -7.86 -2.74 3.62
N MET A 76 -7.19 -3.89 3.82
CA MET A 76 -7.32 -5.03 2.91
C MET A 76 -8.71 -5.66 2.97
N GLN A 77 -9.35 -5.67 4.14
CA GLN A 77 -10.74 -6.14 4.28
C GLN A 77 -11.72 -5.20 3.59
N ILE A 78 -11.45 -3.88 3.64
CA ILE A 78 -12.22 -2.87 2.91
C ILE A 78 -12.08 -3.11 1.40
N LEU A 79 -10.86 -3.24 0.88
CA LEU A 79 -10.62 -3.47 -0.55
C LEU A 79 -11.22 -4.80 -1.03
N THR A 80 -11.23 -5.84 -0.18
CA THR A 80 -11.91 -7.11 -0.49
C THR A 80 -13.42 -6.92 -0.67
N ARG A 81 -14.06 -6.08 0.15
CA ARG A 81 -15.48 -5.75 -0.01
C ARG A 81 -15.74 -4.89 -1.24
N VAL A 82 -14.85 -3.97 -1.57
CA VAL A 82 -14.93 -3.18 -2.82
C VAL A 82 -14.93 -4.12 -4.03
N ASN A 83 -14.05 -5.13 -4.05
CA ASN A 83 -14.00 -6.15 -5.11
C ASN A 83 -15.27 -7.01 -5.20
N TYR A 84 -16.03 -7.16 -4.11
CA TYR A 84 -17.31 -7.88 -4.14
C TYR A 84 -18.45 -7.02 -4.73
N ILE A 85 -18.35 -5.69 -4.64
CA ILE A 85 -19.36 -4.75 -5.12
C ILE A 85 -19.19 -4.45 -6.62
N VAL A 86 -17.93 -4.40 -7.09
CA VAL A 86 -17.55 -4.06 -8.48
C VAL A 86 -17.54 -5.31 -9.34
#